data_AF-A0A4Z0H5J6-F1
#
_entry.id   AF-A0A4Z0H5J6-F1
#
_cell.length_a   1.000
_cell.length_b   1.000
_cell.length_c   1.000
_cell.angle_alpha   90.00
_cell.angle_beta   90.00
_cell.angle_gamma   90.00
#
_symmetry.space_group_name_H-M   'P 1'
#
loop_
_entity.id
_entity.type
_entity.pdbx_description
1 polymer ?
#
loop_
_entity_poly.entity_id
_entity_poly.type
_entity_poly.pdbx_seq_one_letter_code
_entity_poly.pdbx_strand_id
1 'polypeptide(L)'
;MAEPALRRVARIVLLDPRDRILLLHGCEPDDPASTWWFTPGGGLEGSETREQAARRELAEETGITEVELGPVLWRRTCSFPFDGRRWDQDEWYFLGRTRQTAVRPGGLTELEQRSVTGLRWWTCEDLAATDETVYPTRLAAHLRTLFEQGPPNAPVVLETERV
;
A
#
# COMPACT_ATOMS: atom_id res chain seq x y z
N MET A 1 -29.04 -11.86 6.86
CA MET A 1 -27.77 -11.71 7.60
C MET A 1 -26.91 -10.80 6.73
N ALA A 2 -26.61 -9.57 7.16
CA ALA A 2 -25.77 -8.68 6.38
C ALA A 2 -24.35 -9.25 6.36
N GLU A 3 -23.78 -9.48 5.19
CA GLU A 3 -22.35 -9.75 5.07
C GLU A 3 -21.58 -8.60 5.74
N PRO A 4 -20.57 -8.87 6.58
CA PRO A 4 -19.80 -7.80 7.19
C PRO A 4 -19.23 -6.92 6.07
N ALA A 5 -19.53 -5.62 6.13
CA ALA A 5 -19.12 -4.69 5.09
C ALA A 5 -17.58 -4.62 5.06
N LEU A 6 -17.00 -4.87 3.88
CA LEU A 6 -15.55 -4.79 3.69
C LEU A 6 -15.02 -3.43 4.16
N ARG A 7 -13.92 -3.45 4.90
CA ARG A 7 -13.21 -2.22 5.29
C ARG A 7 -12.73 -1.54 4.00
N ARG A 8 -13.20 -0.32 3.76
CA ARG A 8 -12.76 0.48 2.62
C ARG A 8 -11.36 0.99 2.90
N VAL A 9 -10.42 0.71 1.99
CA VAL A 9 -9.01 1.05 2.15
C VAL A 9 -8.50 1.77 0.91
N ALA A 10 -7.65 2.77 1.14
CA ALA A 10 -6.95 3.49 0.10
C ALA A 10 -5.45 3.23 0.25
N ARG A 11 -4.82 2.78 -0.84
CA ARG A 11 -3.39 2.49 -0.94
C ARG A 11 -2.75 3.42 -1.97
N ILE A 12 -1.47 3.68 -1.84
CA ILE A 12 -0.73 4.51 -2.80
C ILE A 12 0.45 3.74 -3.38
N VAL A 13 0.47 3.66 -4.71
CA VAL A 13 1.65 3.30 -5.51
C VAL A 13 2.45 4.57 -5.70
N LEU A 14 3.28 4.90 -4.70
CA LEU A 14 4.03 6.15 -4.68
C LEU A 14 5.35 5.99 -5.41
N LEU A 15 5.53 6.78 -6.47
CA LEU A 15 6.74 6.79 -7.29
C LEU A 15 7.56 8.07 -7.10
N ASP A 16 8.87 7.90 -6.99
CA ASP A 16 9.83 9.00 -7.00
C ASP A 16 10.23 9.42 -8.44
N PRO A 17 11.07 10.44 -8.64
CA PRO A 17 11.52 10.86 -9.97
C PRO A 17 12.40 9.83 -10.71
N ARG A 18 12.76 8.72 -10.07
CA ARG A 18 13.51 7.60 -10.65
C ARG A 18 12.63 6.37 -10.85
N ASP A 19 11.31 6.53 -10.76
CA ASP A 19 10.30 5.47 -10.85
C ASP A 19 10.53 4.31 -9.85
N ARG A 20 11.10 4.62 -8.69
CA ARG A 20 11.16 3.70 -7.55
C ARG A 20 9.86 3.80 -6.77
N ILE A 21 9.36 2.68 -6.27
CA ILE A 21 8.18 2.61 -5.41
C ILE A 21 8.56 2.65 -3.93
N LEU A 22 7.86 3.42 -3.12
CA LEU A 22 7.99 3.37 -1.66
C LEU A 22 7.14 2.24 -1.08
N LEU A 23 7.76 1.36 -0.29
CA LEU A 23 7.09 0.32 0.47
C LEU A 23 7.45 0.40 1.96
N LEU A 24 6.51 -0.04 2.80
CA LEU A 24 6.68 -0.25 4.24
C LEU A 24 6.99 -1.72 4.50
N HIS A 25 7.88 -1.98 5.45
CA HIS A 25 8.20 -3.31 5.94
C HIS A 25 7.39 -3.58 7.21
N GLY A 26 6.47 -4.53 7.14
CA GLY A 26 5.63 -4.98 8.24
C GLY A 26 6.08 -6.32 8.81
N CYS A 27 5.70 -6.59 10.04
CA CYS A 27 5.71 -7.92 10.64
C CYS A 27 4.41 -8.20 11.39
N GLU A 28 4.12 -9.47 11.64
CA GLU A 28 3.05 -9.86 12.56
C GLU A 28 3.48 -9.51 14.00
N PRO A 29 2.70 -8.73 14.76
CA PRO A 29 3.04 -8.38 16.14
C PRO A 29 3.34 -9.59 17.04
N ASP A 30 2.59 -10.69 16.86
CA ASP A 30 2.73 -11.92 17.63
C ASP A 30 3.80 -12.89 17.07
N ASP A 31 4.25 -12.68 15.82
CA ASP A 31 5.34 -13.43 15.18
C ASP A 31 6.22 -12.50 14.33
N PRO A 32 7.20 -11.80 14.95
CA PRO A 32 8.03 -10.84 14.24
C PRO A 32 8.92 -11.43 13.14
N ALA A 33 9.03 -12.76 13.03
CA ALA A 33 9.73 -13.42 11.92
C ALA A 33 8.87 -13.47 10.64
N SER A 34 7.55 -13.42 10.78
CA SER A 34 6.62 -13.29 9.66
C SER A 34 6.62 -11.84 9.19
N THR A 35 7.28 -11.56 8.06
CA THR A 35 7.49 -10.22 7.53
C THR A 35 7.03 -10.08 6.09
N TRP A 36 6.64 -8.87 5.71
CA TRP A 36 6.21 -8.56 4.35
C TRP A 36 6.36 -7.07 4.03
N TRP A 37 6.47 -6.76 2.74
CA TRP A 37 6.41 -5.39 2.24
C TRP A 37 5.04 -5.06 1.68
N PHE A 38 4.57 -3.83 1.91
CA PHE A 38 3.29 -3.36 1.40
C PHE A 38 3.33 -1.86 1.10
N THR A 39 2.38 -1.40 0.30
CA THR A 39 2.25 0.03 -0.05
C THR A 39 1.72 0.86 1.12
N PRO A 40 2.14 2.13 1.27
CA PRO A 40 1.49 3.07 2.19
C PRO A 40 -0.02 3.14 1.97
N GLY A 41 -0.77 3.37 3.04
CA GLY A 41 -2.20 3.58 3.01
C GLY A 41 -2.97 2.76 4.05
N GLY A 42 -4.21 3.18 4.30
CA GLY A 42 -5.04 2.64 5.37
C GLY A 42 -6.53 2.83 5.13
N GLY A 43 -7.29 2.67 6.21
CA GLY A 43 -8.74 2.59 6.15
C GLY A 43 -9.38 3.96 6.14
N LEU A 44 -10.56 4.06 5.54
CA LEU A 44 -11.33 5.29 5.58
C LEU A 44 -11.84 5.57 7.00
N GLU A 45 -11.70 6.82 7.43
CA GLU A 45 -12.20 7.38 8.68
C GLU A 45 -13.37 8.35 8.45
N GLY A 46 -14.44 8.19 9.22
CA GLY A 46 -15.60 9.06 9.17
C GLY A 46 -16.21 9.17 7.76
N SER A 47 -16.23 10.39 7.21
CA SER A 47 -16.80 10.71 5.90
C SER A 47 -15.74 11.00 4.82
N GLU A 48 -14.48 10.63 5.05
CA GLU A 48 -13.41 10.94 4.10
C GLU A 48 -13.57 10.16 2.77
N THR A 49 -13.10 10.76 1.68
CA THR A 49 -12.95 10.07 0.40
C THR A 49 -11.70 9.20 0.41
N ARG A 50 -11.60 8.27 -0.54
CA ARG A 50 -10.41 7.42 -0.67
C ARG A 50 -9.14 8.22 -0.95
N GLU A 51 -9.25 9.30 -1.72
CA GLU A 51 -8.14 10.21 -1.99
C GLU A 51 -7.70 10.96 -0.72
N GLN A 52 -8.65 11.35 0.14
CA GLN A 52 -8.34 11.98 1.43
C GLN A 52 -7.63 10.99 2.36
N ALA A 53 -8.17 9.78 2.49
CA ALA A 53 -7.54 8.70 3.25
C ALA A 53 -6.12 8.43 2.77
N ALA A 54 -5.93 8.25 1.45
CA ALA A 54 -4.63 8.01 0.84
C ALA A 54 -3.60 9.09 1.25
N ARG A 55 -3.96 10.38 1.14
CA ARG A 55 -3.05 11.48 1.49
C ARG A 55 -2.73 11.54 2.98
N ARG A 56 -3.74 11.33 3.84
CA ARG A 56 -3.58 11.32 5.29
C ARG A 56 -2.60 10.23 5.71
N GLU A 57 -2.89 9.00 5.30
CA GLU A 57 -2.09 7.82 5.62
C GLU A 57 -0.65 7.97 5.11
N LEU A 58 -0.46 8.46 3.87
CA LEU A 58 0.89 8.72 3.36
C LEU A 58 1.67 9.70 4.24
N ALA A 59 1.02 10.78 4.65
CA ALA A 59 1.65 11.78 5.51
C ALA A 59 1.99 11.21 6.90
N GLU A 60 1.08 10.45 7.50
CA GLU A 60 1.24 9.82 8.82
C GLU A 60 2.36 8.77 8.82
N GLU A 61 2.31 7.86 7.85
CA GLU A 61 3.21 6.69 7.76
C GLU A 61 4.61 7.05 7.27
N THR A 62 4.72 8.06 6.40
CA THR A 62 5.98 8.33 5.68
C THR A 62 6.51 9.74 5.85
N GLY A 63 5.69 10.69 6.33
CA GLY A 63 6.00 12.11 6.37
C GLY A 63 5.95 12.82 5.01
N ILE A 64 5.52 12.14 3.94
CA ILE A 64 5.41 12.70 2.60
C ILE A 64 4.08 13.41 2.44
N THR A 65 4.13 14.72 2.18
CA THR A 65 2.92 15.56 1.97
C THR A 65 2.85 16.13 0.56
N GLU A 66 4.00 16.27 -0.10
CA GLU A 66 4.09 16.72 -1.50
C GLU A 66 3.82 15.56 -2.46
N VAL A 67 2.55 15.23 -2.70
CA VAL A 67 2.14 14.17 -3.62
C VAL A 67 1.13 14.65 -4.65
N GLU A 68 1.44 14.39 -5.92
CA GLU A 68 0.48 14.45 -7.02
C GLU A 68 -0.22 13.09 -7.11
N LEU A 69 -1.50 13.05 -6.73
CA LEU A 69 -2.31 11.84 -6.90
C LEU A 69 -2.87 11.81 -8.32
N GLY A 70 -2.61 10.69 -8.99
CA GLY A 70 -3.17 10.33 -10.28
C GLY A 70 -4.39 9.41 -10.14
N PRO A 71 -4.72 8.65 -11.20
CA PRO A 71 -5.89 7.79 -11.22
C PRO A 71 -5.73 6.57 -10.30
N VAL A 72 -6.85 5.90 -10.04
CA VAL A 72 -6.85 4.57 -9.44
C VAL A 72 -6.32 3.57 -10.46
N LEU A 73 -5.19 2.93 -10.13
CA LEU A 73 -4.58 1.90 -10.96
C LEU A 73 -5.30 0.58 -10.78
N TRP A 74 -5.48 0.17 -9.53
CA TRP A 74 -5.89 -1.18 -9.17
C TRP A 74 -6.94 -1.21 -8.08
N ARG A 75 -7.74 -2.27 -8.07
CA ARG A 75 -8.68 -2.60 -7.00
C ARG A 75 -8.46 -4.04 -6.57
N ARG A 76 -8.51 -4.30 -5.26
CA ARG A 76 -8.31 -5.64 -4.70
C ARG A 76 -9.25 -5.85 -3.52
N THR A 77 -9.87 -7.01 -3.47
CA THR A 77 -10.49 -7.51 -2.23
C THR A 77 -9.52 -8.50 -1.61
N CYS A 78 -9.22 -8.36 -0.32
CA CYS A 78 -8.37 -9.32 0.38
C CYS A 78 -8.90 -9.63 1.78
N SER A 79 -8.57 -10.82 2.26
CA SER A 79 -8.88 -11.27 3.62
C SER A 79 -7.64 -11.90 4.24
N PHE A 80 -7.20 -11.43 5.41
CA PHE A 80 -6.00 -11.96 6.07
C PHE A 80 -6.08 -11.82 7.61
N PRO A 81 -5.46 -12.73 8.37
CA PRO A 81 -5.26 -12.56 9.81
C PRO A 81 -4.14 -11.54 10.08
N PHE A 82 -4.34 -10.64 11.04
CA PHE A 82 -3.33 -9.72 11.56
C PHE A 82 -3.73 -9.17 12.93
N ASP A 83 -2.81 -9.15 13.90
CA ASP A 83 -3.04 -8.69 15.28
C ASP A 83 -4.21 -9.43 15.95
N GLY A 84 -4.19 -10.77 15.81
CA GLY A 84 -5.20 -11.67 16.41
C GLY A 84 -6.62 -11.56 15.81
N ARG A 85 -6.83 -10.78 14.75
CA ARG A 85 -8.14 -10.64 14.08
C ARG A 85 -8.05 -10.85 12.57
N ARG A 86 -9.18 -11.23 11.96
CA ARG A 86 -9.31 -11.27 10.50
C ARG A 86 -9.73 -9.91 9.97
N TRP A 87 -9.05 -9.46 8.93
CA TRP A 87 -9.35 -8.23 8.20
C TRP A 87 -9.88 -8.56 6.83
N ASP A 88 -11.04 -8.01 6.49
CA ASP A 88 -11.62 -8.08 5.14
C ASP A 88 -11.62 -6.68 4.53
N GLN A 89 -10.90 -6.48 3.42
CA GLN A 89 -10.61 -5.15 2.86
C GLN A 89 -11.04 -5.02 1.40
N ASP A 90 -11.56 -3.84 1.03
CA ASP A 90 -11.76 -3.35 -0.34
C ASP A 90 -10.74 -2.24 -0.61
N GLU A 91 -9.57 -2.64 -1.12
CA GLU A 91 -8.39 -1.82 -1.34
C GLU A 91 -8.40 -1.19 -2.73
N TRP A 92 -8.15 0.13 -2.77
CA TRP A 92 -8.04 0.90 -4.00
C TRP A 92 -6.66 1.54 -4.06
N TYR A 93 -5.90 1.24 -5.12
CA TYR A 93 -4.52 1.69 -5.29
C TYR A 93 -4.46 2.90 -6.21
N PHE A 94 -4.12 4.06 -5.66
CA PHE A 94 -3.90 5.29 -6.41
C PHE A 94 -2.46 5.38 -6.88
N LEU A 95 -2.26 5.87 -8.10
CA LEU A 95 -0.93 6.33 -8.51
C LEU A 95 -0.59 7.61 -7.73
N GLY A 96 0.59 7.66 -7.13
CA GLY A 96 1.16 8.89 -6.56
C GLY A 96 2.51 9.20 -7.18
N ARG A 97 2.80 10.47 -7.46
CA ARG A 97 4.15 10.92 -7.79
C ARG A 97 4.62 11.98 -6.80
N THR A 98 5.87 11.90 -6.37
CA THR A 98 6.48 12.86 -5.45
C THR A 98 7.91 13.19 -5.84
N ARG A 99 8.37 14.38 -5.45
CA ARG A 99 9.80 14.74 -5.46
C ARG A 99 10.43 14.66 -4.07
N GLN A 100 9.61 14.51 -3.02
CA GLN A 100 10.04 14.36 -1.63
C GLN A 100 10.41 12.89 -1.36
N THR A 101 11.69 12.57 -1.38
CA THR A 101 12.17 11.20 -1.14
C THR A 101 12.60 10.93 0.29
N ALA A 102 12.75 11.97 1.10
CA ALA A 102 13.08 11.85 2.52
C ALA A 102 11.83 11.39 3.28
N VAL A 103 11.90 10.18 3.84
CA VAL A 103 10.84 9.60 4.67
C VAL A 103 11.13 9.84 6.14
N ARG A 104 10.10 10.29 6.87
CA ARG A 104 10.11 10.51 8.31
C ARG A 104 8.71 10.18 8.85
N PRO A 105 8.46 8.93 9.27
CA PRO A 105 7.20 8.57 9.90
C PRO A 105 6.94 9.48 11.11
N GLY A 106 5.74 10.03 11.19
CA GLY A 106 5.41 11.06 12.19
C GLY A 106 4.05 10.90 12.85
N GLY A 107 3.20 10.04 12.31
CA GLY A 107 1.82 9.83 12.78
C GLY A 107 1.39 8.37 12.86
N LEU A 108 2.33 7.43 13.01
CA LEU A 108 2.02 6.00 13.10
C LEU A 108 1.07 5.72 14.27
N THR A 109 0.01 4.96 14.01
CA THR A 109 -0.88 4.42 15.04
C THR A 109 -0.13 3.46 15.97
N GLU A 110 -0.69 3.15 17.15
CA GLU A 110 -0.07 2.19 18.09
C GLU A 110 0.18 0.82 17.43
N LEU A 111 -0.70 0.39 16.54
CA LEU A 111 -0.55 -0.88 15.83
C LEU A 111 0.62 -0.84 14.84
N GLU A 112 0.75 0.25 14.08
CA GLU A 112 1.85 0.44 13.12
C GLU A 112 3.19 0.62 13.83
N GLN A 113 3.23 1.28 14.99
CA GLN A 113 4.46 1.38 15.78
C GLN A 113 5.00 0.02 16.23
N ARG A 114 4.12 -0.99 16.40
CA ARG A 114 4.50 -2.36 16.77
C ARG A 114 4.84 -3.26 15.58
N SER A 115 4.36 -2.92 14.39
CA SER A 115 4.42 -3.82 13.21
C SER A 115 5.24 -3.27 12.05
N VAL A 116 5.33 -1.95 11.89
CA VAL A 116 6.13 -1.30 10.84
C VAL A 116 7.56 -1.14 11.32
N THR A 117 8.48 -1.84 10.66
CA THR A 117 9.89 -1.92 11.05
C THR A 117 10.81 -1.16 10.09
N GLY A 118 10.31 -0.69 8.95
CA GLY A 118 11.12 0.06 8.00
C GLY A 118 10.36 0.60 6.80
N LEU A 119 11.04 1.46 6.05
CA LEU A 119 10.57 2.00 4.77
C LEU A 119 11.71 1.93 3.76
N ARG A 120 11.40 1.59 2.52
CA ARG A 120 12.40 1.49 1.45
C ARG A 120 11.81 1.87 0.10
N TRP A 121 12.62 2.60 -0.67
CA TRP A 121 12.40 2.81 -2.09
C TRP A 121 12.95 1.61 -2.88
N TRP A 122 12.09 0.96 -3.63
CA TRP A 122 12.39 -0.23 -4.43
C TRP A 122 12.36 0.08 -5.92
N THR A 123 13.32 -0.44 -6.68
CA THR A 123 13.19 -0.49 -8.14
C THR A 123 12.30 -1.66 -8.55
N CYS A 124 11.74 -1.62 -9.76
CA CYS A 124 11.02 -2.77 -10.31
C CYS A 124 11.93 -4.00 -10.46
N GLU A 125 13.24 -3.80 -10.69
CA GLU A 125 14.23 -4.86 -10.80
C GLU A 125 14.50 -5.52 -9.43
N ASP A 126 14.68 -4.71 -8.38
CA ASP A 126 14.85 -5.23 -7.01
C ASP A 126 13.65 -6.07 -6.58
N LEU A 127 12.42 -5.62 -6.90
CA LEU A 127 11.19 -6.37 -6.58
C LEU A 127 11.05 -7.66 -7.40
N ALA A 128 11.61 -7.72 -8.60
CA ALA A 128 11.59 -8.92 -9.41
C ALA A 128 12.64 -9.95 -8.97
N ALA A 129 13.68 -9.51 -8.27
CA ALA A 129 14.81 -10.33 -7.84
C ALA A 129 14.73 -10.74 -6.36
N THR A 130 13.81 -10.17 -5.57
CA THR A 130 13.69 -10.47 -4.14
C THR A 130 12.91 -11.76 -3.88
N ASP A 131 13.34 -12.49 -2.86
CA ASP A 131 12.61 -13.61 -2.25
C ASP A 131 11.73 -13.17 -1.07
N GLU A 132 11.76 -11.88 -0.71
CA GLU A 132 10.94 -11.32 0.36
C GLU A 132 9.45 -11.27 -0.05
N THR A 133 8.54 -11.47 0.91
CA THR A 133 7.10 -11.37 0.67
C THR A 133 6.72 -9.93 0.37
N VAL A 134 6.07 -9.69 -0.77
CA VAL A 134 5.59 -8.35 -1.17
C VAL A 134 4.13 -8.41 -1.58
N TYR A 135 3.33 -7.49 -1.01
CA TYR A 135 1.93 -7.30 -1.36
C TYR A 135 1.68 -5.93 -2.04
N PRO A 136 0.76 -5.87 -3.03
CA PRO A 136 0.00 -6.99 -3.59
C PRO A 136 0.91 -7.99 -4.33
N THR A 137 0.49 -9.25 -4.44
CA THR A 137 1.25 -10.26 -5.17
C THR A 137 1.51 -9.82 -6.61
N ARG A 138 2.66 -10.22 -7.16
CA ARG A 138 3.11 -9.85 -8.51
C ARG A 138 3.25 -8.33 -8.73
N LEU A 139 3.46 -7.54 -7.66
CA LEU A 139 3.65 -6.08 -7.75
C LEU A 139 4.69 -5.67 -8.81
N ALA A 140 5.81 -6.38 -8.92
CA ALA A 140 6.83 -6.10 -9.94
C ALA A 140 6.26 -6.19 -11.38
N ALA A 141 5.42 -7.20 -11.66
CA ALA A 141 4.79 -7.35 -12.96
C ALA A 141 3.76 -6.24 -13.22
N HIS A 142 3.00 -5.83 -12.19
CA HIS A 142 2.06 -4.72 -12.29
C HIS A 142 2.76 -3.37 -12.55
N LEU A 143 3.90 -3.12 -11.90
CA LEU A 143 4.72 -1.94 -12.12
C LEU A 143 5.34 -1.92 -13.52
N ARG A 144 5.83 -3.06 -14.01
CA ARG A 144 6.34 -3.16 -15.38
C ARG A 144 5.27 -2.76 -16.41
N THR A 145 4.07 -3.32 -16.29
CA THR A 145 2.94 -2.94 -17.17
C THR A 145 2.62 -1.45 -17.07
N LEU A 146 2.61 -0.89 -15.85
CA LEU A 146 2.39 0.54 -15.64
C LEU A 146 3.45 1.41 -16.34
N PHE A 147 4.72 1.01 -16.32
CA PHE A 147 5.80 1.77 -16.96
C PHE A 147 5.81 1.64 -18.48
N GLU A 148 5.46 0.47 -19.01
CA GLU A 148 5.42 0.22 -20.45
C GLU A 148 4.18 0.83 -21.12
N GLN A 149 3.02 0.78 -20.45
CA GLN A 149 1.73 1.12 -21.03
C GLN A 149 1.10 2.38 -20.45
N GLY A 150 1.65 2.90 -19.34
CA GLY A 150 1.05 3.99 -18.58
C GLY A 150 -0.11 3.53 -17.67
N PRO A 151 -0.75 4.48 -16.95
CA PRO A 151 -1.91 4.19 -16.12
C PRO A 151 -3.07 3.63 -16.96
N PRO A 152 -3.82 2.63 -16.46
CA PRO A 152 -4.93 2.07 -17.21
C PRO A 152 -6.10 3.06 -17.30
N ASN A 153 -6.88 2.98 -18.39
CA ASN A 153 -8.06 3.83 -18.59
C ASN A 153 -9.19 3.57 -17.57
N ALA A 154 -9.18 2.40 -16.92
CA ALA A 154 -10.08 2.03 -15.84
C ALA A 154 -9.33 1.16 -14.82
N PRO A 155 -9.72 1.15 -13.53
CA PRO A 155 -9.03 0.37 -12.52
C PRO A 155 -9.03 -1.13 -12.84
N VAL A 156 -7.86 -1.75 -12.81
CA VAL A 156 -7.73 -3.21 -13.00
C VAL A 156 -8.03 -3.92 -11.69
N VAL A 157 -8.87 -4.95 -11.73
CA VAL A 157 -9.14 -5.78 -10.55
C VAL A 157 -8.01 -6.80 -10.42
N LEU A 158 -7.28 -6.75 -9.30
CA LEU A 158 -6.25 -7.75 -8.97
C LEU A 158 -6.90 -9.00 -8.39
N GLU A 159 -6.17 -10.11 -8.42
CA GLU A 159 -6.64 -11.37 -7.86
C GLU A 159 -6.98 -11.19 -6.37
N THR A 160 -8.10 -11.82 -5.97
CA THR A 160 -8.53 -11.83 -4.57
C THR A 160 -7.59 -12.73 -3.79
N GLU A 161 -6.99 -12.18 -2.75
CA GLU A 161 -6.07 -12.94 -1.90
C GLU A 161 -6.73 -13.22 -0.55
N ARG A 162 -6.76 -14.50 -0.20
CA ARG A 162 -7.29 -14.97 1.08
C ARG A 162 -6.19 -15.80 1.73
N VAL A 163 -5.66 -15.28 2.82
CA VAL A 163 -4.64 -15.94 3.65
C VAL A 163 -5.29 -16.42 4.96
#